data_AF-A0ABD1A9Y8-F1
#
_entry.id   AF-A0ABD1A9Y8-F1
#
_cell.length_a   1.000
_cell.length_b   1.000
_cell.length_c   1.000
_cell.angle_alpha   90.00
_cell.angle_beta   90.00
_cell.angle_gamma   90.00
#
_symmetry.space_group_name_H-M   'P 1'
#
loop_
_entity.id
_entity.type
_entity.pdbx_description
1 polymer ?
#
loop_
_entity_poly.entity_id
_entity_poly.type
_entity_poly.pdbx_seq_one_letter_code
_entity_poly.pdbx_strand_id
1 'polypeptide(L)'
;MSQLIISRIFKPSVCKKFLRHTNVRLFSVTPQASGLDPDDKTKVNRSFSSKPAYPFLLIDYILKNPGSCPDGLFTAESCSKKKEVTINDKKLMEEVCDAMTVGFSRDGLRVKLEGHYNDFVLRYVIYYNPTDPNLEDMTVRLPPLPRGSQIQSMAMSSLPAQDKDWVVAVKLSGSRLSLCRPFGSSKWINIKAMPQCINPLSSLMFSKKDQRFYIPTPGGNLLCSLDIDCNEDDLPEFIELEFDDLPKSVFKELADVSSCSRTDHLVESPTGQLFLVKWYGEDLDDYDDDDKRSRILMHVTKKFMVFRANEESDKFEKTMIYTEDIGDLCIFVGHSEAFCVPASSSLGLKPNCIYFVGYNFGVYDLTTKTCTTFHKEDDVPIRKLDFPYWPSPNFSPMAPN
;
A
#
# COMPACT_ATOMS: atom_id res chain seq x y z
N MET A 1 29.70 -20.85 -3.15
CA MET A 1 29.98 -21.98 -2.22
C MET A 1 30.09 -21.35 -0.85
N SER A 2 29.17 -21.48 0.11
CA SER A 2 28.37 -22.60 0.64
C SER A 2 27.15 -22.01 1.35
N GLN A 3 25.90 -22.28 0.93
CA GLN A 3 25.00 -23.36 1.37
C GLN A 3 24.40 -23.24 2.80
N LEU A 4 23.08 -23.00 2.81
CA LEU A 4 22.01 -23.75 3.50
C LEU A 4 21.83 -23.68 5.02
N ILE A 5 20.53 -23.68 5.38
CA ILE A 5 19.81 -23.97 6.64
C ILE A 5 19.05 -22.69 7.02
N ILE A 6 17.73 -22.56 6.81
CA ILE A 6 16.64 -23.30 7.47
C ILE A 6 15.46 -23.49 6.49
N SER A 7 15.27 -24.71 6.00
CA SER A 7 14.03 -25.11 5.31
C SER A 7 13.74 -26.57 5.60
N ARG A 8 13.32 -26.91 6.84
CA ARG A 8 12.86 -28.28 7.14
C ARG A 8 12.10 -28.45 8.46
N ILE A 9 10.89 -27.91 8.57
CA ILE A 9 9.85 -28.46 9.46
C ILE A 9 8.51 -28.14 8.78
N PHE A 10 7.94 -28.93 7.86
CA PHE A 10 7.22 -30.20 8.06
C PHE A 10 7.03 -30.91 6.70
N LYS A 11 6.84 -32.24 6.71
CA LYS A 11 6.45 -33.01 5.51
C LYS A 11 5.07 -32.55 4.97
N PRO A 12 4.85 -32.49 3.63
CA PRO A 12 3.58 -32.05 3.04
C PRO A 12 2.33 -32.85 3.49
N SER A 13 2.52 -34.11 3.89
CA SER A 13 1.45 -34.98 4.38
C SER A 13 1.02 -34.70 5.82
N VAL A 14 1.80 -33.94 6.60
CA VAL A 14 1.49 -33.58 8.00
C VAL A 14 0.69 -32.27 8.06
N CYS A 15 0.92 -31.33 7.12
CA CYS A 15 0.15 -30.08 7.04
C CYS A 15 -1.34 -30.27 6.73
N LYS A 16 -1.72 -31.32 5.98
CA LYS A 16 -3.13 -31.60 5.66
C LYS A 16 -3.96 -32.11 6.85
N LYS A 17 -3.33 -32.66 7.90
CA LYS A 17 -4.03 -33.17 9.09
C LYS A 17 -4.04 -32.20 10.27
N PHE A 18 -3.06 -31.30 10.38
CA PHE A 18 -3.02 -30.29 11.45
C PHE A 18 -4.02 -29.14 11.25
N LEU A 19 -4.42 -28.85 10.01
CA LEU A 19 -5.36 -27.77 9.71
C LEU A 19 -6.85 -28.12 9.91
N ARG A 20 -7.18 -29.39 10.21
CA ARG A 20 -8.60 -29.79 10.34
C ARG A 20 -9.23 -29.44 11.70
N HIS A 21 -8.45 -29.13 12.74
CA HIS A 21 -8.99 -28.99 14.10
C HIS A 21 -8.25 -28.00 15.00
N THR A 22 -7.69 -26.90 14.50
CA THR A 22 -6.99 -25.96 15.41
C THR A 22 -7.25 -24.51 15.07
N ASN A 23 -8.14 -23.93 15.88
CA ASN A 23 -8.44 -22.53 16.16
C ASN A 23 -7.54 -21.47 15.49
N VAL A 24 -8.19 -20.41 14.99
CA VAL A 24 -7.64 -19.08 14.67
C VAL A 24 -6.68 -18.53 15.76
N ARG A 25 -6.75 -19.07 16.99
CA ARG A 25 -5.76 -18.84 18.06
C ARG A 25 -4.31 -19.16 17.71
N LEU A 26 -4.00 -19.92 16.66
CA LEU A 26 -2.60 -20.13 16.25
C LEU A 26 -1.91 -18.82 15.81
N PHE A 27 -2.68 -17.79 15.47
CA PHE A 27 -2.18 -16.49 15.05
C PHE A 27 -2.03 -15.49 16.22
N SER A 28 -2.51 -15.83 17.42
CA SER A 28 -2.38 -15.00 18.62
C SER A 28 -1.54 -15.67 19.70
N VAL A 29 -0.31 -15.21 19.94
CA VAL A 29 0.44 -15.58 21.14
C VAL A 29 -0.19 -14.86 22.34
N THR A 30 -0.91 -15.59 23.19
CA THR A 30 -1.28 -15.10 24.54
C THR A 30 -0.03 -15.02 25.43
N PRO A 31 0.19 -13.93 26.18
CA PRO A 31 1.20 -13.92 27.23
C PRO A 31 0.75 -14.88 28.34
N GLN A 32 1.59 -15.87 28.67
CA GLN A 32 1.43 -16.58 29.94
C GLN A 32 1.60 -15.58 31.08
N ALA A 33 0.56 -15.41 31.89
CA ALA A 33 0.66 -14.73 33.17
C ALA A 33 1.51 -15.58 34.12
N SER A 34 2.75 -15.19 34.35
CA SER A 34 3.55 -15.69 35.48
C SER A 34 3.40 -14.73 36.66
N GLY A 35 2.85 -15.27 37.75
CA GLY A 35 2.81 -14.80 39.16
C GLY A 35 3.32 -13.41 39.57
N LEU A 36 2.41 -12.66 40.20
CA LEU A 36 2.54 -11.87 41.45
C LEU A 36 3.82 -11.02 41.68
N ASP A 37 3.66 -9.69 41.63
CA ASP A 37 3.87 -8.80 42.79
C ASP A 37 3.25 -7.40 42.52
N PRO A 38 2.56 -6.72 43.47
CA PRO A 38 1.75 -5.53 43.16
C PRO A 38 2.48 -4.18 43.20
N ASP A 39 3.75 -4.11 43.60
CA ASP A 39 4.41 -2.84 43.99
C ASP A 39 5.74 -2.55 43.28
N ASP A 40 5.76 -2.55 41.94
CA ASP A 40 6.87 -1.95 41.19
C ASP A 40 6.39 -0.87 40.21
N LYS A 41 6.57 0.40 40.60
CA LYS A 41 6.25 1.60 39.82
C LYS A 41 7.33 1.99 38.80
N THR A 42 8.15 1.05 38.33
CA THR A 42 9.12 1.29 37.26
C THR A 42 8.97 0.34 36.07
N LYS A 43 7.85 0.45 35.34
CA LYS A 43 7.73 -0.17 34.00
C LYS A 43 7.35 0.84 32.94
N VAL A 44 8.31 1.14 32.08
CA VAL A 44 8.10 1.66 30.74
C VAL A 44 7.16 0.71 30.01
N ASN A 45 5.97 1.19 29.65
CA ASN A 45 5.00 0.46 28.83
C ASN A 45 5.58 0.20 27.44
N ARG A 46 6.38 -0.87 27.30
CA ARG A 46 6.71 -1.45 26.00
C ARG A 46 5.50 -2.28 25.59
N SER A 47 4.58 -1.68 24.83
CA SER A 47 3.48 -2.38 24.21
C SER A 47 4.04 -3.36 23.17
N PHE A 48 4.21 -4.62 23.57
CA PHE A 48 4.46 -5.70 22.62
C PHE A 48 3.15 -5.98 21.89
N SER A 49 2.94 -5.27 20.78
CA SER A 49 1.95 -5.65 19.76
C SER A 49 2.31 -7.04 19.27
N SER A 50 1.46 -8.03 19.55
CA SER A 50 1.61 -9.41 19.08
C SER A 50 1.37 -9.43 17.57
N LYS A 51 2.41 -9.14 16.78
CA LYS A 51 2.36 -9.32 15.33
C LYS A 51 2.01 -10.78 15.02
N PRO A 52 1.01 -11.08 14.18
CA PRO A 52 0.76 -12.45 13.76
C PRO A 52 2.02 -13.00 13.10
N ALA A 53 2.47 -14.18 13.51
CA ALA A 53 3.72 -14.78 13.01
C ALA A 53 3.71 -15.00 11.49
N TYR A 54 2.51 -15.11 10.89
CA TYR A 54 2.30 -15.31 9.46
C TYR A 54 1.09 -14.50 8.98
N PRO A 55 1.25 -13.18 8.74
CA PRO A 55 0.13 -12.28 8.45
C PRO A 55 -0.65 -12.69 7.19
N PHE A 56 0.05 -13.07 6.12
CA PHE A 56 -0.64 -13.42 4.86
C PHE A 56 -1.32 -14.79 4.89
N LEU A 57 -0.92 -15.71 5.78
CA LEU A 57 -1.66 -16.97 5.98
C LEU A 57 -3.05 -16.73 6.54
N LEU A 58 -3.23 -15.72 7.39
CA LEU A 58 -4.54 -15.31 7.88
C LEU A 58 -5.43 -14.84 6.72
N ILE A 59 -4.88 -13.99 5.86
CA ILE A 59 -5.60 -13.48 4.68
C ILE A 59 -5.95 -14.62 3.72
N ASP A 60 -5.00 -15.49 3.40
CA ASP A 60 -5.23 -16.67 2.56
C ASP A 60 -6.31 -17.60 3.11
N TYR A 61 -6.31 -17.83 4.43
CA TYR A 61 -7.35 -18.61 5.11
C TYR A 61 -8.73 -18.00 4.90
N ILE A 62 -8.87 -16.68 5.07
CA ILE A 62 -10.14 -15.98 4.86
C ILE A 62 -10.59 -16.08 3.39
N LEU A 63 -9.67 -15.87 2.45
CA LEU A 63 -9.97 -15.92 1.02
C LEU A 63 -10.45 -17.31 0.56
N LYS A 64 -9.88 -18.39 1.11
CA LYS A 64 -10.18 -19.79 0.73
C LYS A 64 -11.47 -20.36 1.32
N ASN A 65 -12.11 -19.69 2.27
CA ASN A 65 -13.36 -20.15 2.90
C ASN A 65 -14.57 -19.37 2.31
N PRO A 66 -15.38 -19.98 1.43
CA PRO A 66 -16.32 -19.25 0.58
C PRO A 66 -17.75 -19.06 1.12
N GLY A 67 -18.08 -19.53 2.33
CA GLY A 67 -19.46 -19.43 2.87
C GLY A 67 -19.51 -18.82 4.28
N SER A 68 -18.80 -19.43 5.22
CA SER A 68 -18.62 -18.91 6.58
C SER A 68 -17.50 -19.69 7.28
N CYS A 69 -16.88 -19.09 8.29
CA CYS A 69 -16.05 -19.87 9.23
C CYS A 69 -16.96 -20.79 10.06
N PRO A 70 -16.56 -22.04 10.39
CA PRO A 70 -17.33 -22.91 11.31
C PRO A 70 -17.68 -22.24 12.64
N ASP A 71 -16.85 -21.29 13.07
CA ASP A 71 -16.97 -20.56 14.33
C ASP A 71 -17.74 -19.23 14.21
N GLY A 72 -18.31 -18.89 13.04
CA GLY A 72 -19.11 -17.66 12.83
C GLY A 72 -18.33 -16.34 12.82
N LEU A 73 -16.99 -16.40 12.87
CA LEU A 73 -16.10 -15.22 12.97
C LEU A 73 -16.14 -14.29 11.74
N PHE A 74 -16.50 -14.83 10.58
CA PHE A 74 -16.75 -14.06 9.36
C PHE A 74 -17.73 -14.80 8.45
N THR A 75 -18.45 -14.02 7.65
CA THR A 75 -19.34 -14.47 6.57
C THR A 75 -18.81 -13.96 5.23
N ALA A 76 -19.08 -14.70 4.16
CA ALA A 76 -18.68 -14.30 2.82
C ALA A 76 -19.87 -14.38 1.87
N GLU A 77 -20.14 -13.28 1.17
CA GLU A 77 -21.11 -13.20 0.09
C GLU A 77 -20.36 -13.04 -1.23
N SER A 78 -20.81 -13.72 -2.27
CA SER A 78 -20.17 -13.64 -3.58
C SER A 78 -21.20 -13.52 -4.68
N CYS A 79 -21.04 -12.49 -5.51
CA CYS A 79 -21.78 -12.30 -6.74
C CYS A 79 -20.81 -12.11 -7.90
N SER A 80 -20.77 -13.08 -8.81
CA SER A 80 -19.97 -13.11 -10.05
C SER A 80 -18.47 -12.75 -9.88
N LYS A 81 -18.13 -11.46 -9.85
CA LYS A 81 -16.77 -10.90 -9.75
C LYS A 81 -16.55 -10.04 -8.49
N LYS A 82 -17.54 -9.92 -7.62
CA LYS A 82 -17.45 -9.25 -6.32
C LYS A 82 -17.59 -10.29 -5.20
N LYS A 83 -16.70 -10.23 -4.22
CA LYS A 83 -16.78 -11.04 -3.01
C LYS A 83 -16.65 -10.11 -1.80
N GLU A 84 -17.61 -10.17 -0.90
CA GLU A 84 -17.64 -9.35 0.30
C GLU A 84 -17.48 -10.27 1.49
N VAL A 85 -16.51 -9.95 2.35
CA VAL A 85 -16.24 -10.73 3.54
C VAL A 85 -16.48 -9.86 4.76
N THR A 86 -17.51 -10.18 5.51
CA THR A 86 -17.90 -9.47 6.72
C THR A 86 -17.21 -10.12 7.92
N ILE A 87 -16.38 -9.35 8.61
CA ILE A 87 -15.65 -9.81 9.80
C ILE A 87 -16.42 -9.36 11.05
N ASN A 88 -16.92 -10.35 11.80
CA ASN A 88 -17.78 -10.12 12.96
C ASN A 88 -16.97 -9.94 14.24
N ASP A 89 -15.82 -10.61 14.35
CA ASP A 89 -14.95 -10.51 15.52
C ASP A 89 -14.01 -9.30 15.45
N LYS A 90 -14.13 -8.41 16.45
CA LYS A 90 -13.32 -7.18 16.53
C LYS A 90 -11.82 -7.46 16.58
N LYS A 91 -11.38 -8.52 17.25
CA LYS A 91 -9.96 -8.85 17.37
C LYS A 91 -9.40 -9.38 16.06
N LEU A 92 -10.15 -10.26 15.38
CA LEU A 92 -9.84 -10.74 14.04
C LEU A 92 -9.77 -9.57 13.05
N MET A 93 -10.68 -8.60 13.16
CA MET A 93 -10.63 -7.38 12.34
C MET A 93 -9.32 -6.61 12.56
N GLU A 94 -8.87 -6.43 13.80
CA GLU A 94 -7.58 -5.80 14.10
C GLU A 94 -6.41 -6.61 13.51
N GLU A 95 -6.44 -7.95 13.64
CA GLU A 95 -5.42 -8.85 13.06
C GLU A 95 -5.39 -8.79 11.52
N VAL A 96 -6.55 -8.68 10.86
CA VAL A 96 -6.65 -8.51 9.39
C VAL A 96 -6.13 -7.13 8.98
N CYS A 97 -6.49 -6.07 9.71
CA CYS A 97 -5.96 -4.73 9.45
C CYS A 97 -4.43 -4.72 9.53
N ASP A 98 -3.88 -5.33 10.59
CA ASP A 98 -2.43 -5.44 10.79
C ASP A 98 -1.78 -6.29 9.70
N ALA A 99 -2.36 -7.44 9.35
CA ALA A 99 -1.84 -8.31 8.30
C ALA A 99 -1.86 -7.67 6.90
N MET A 100 -2.89 -6.88 6.58
CA MET A 100 -2.95 -6.15 5.31
C MET A 100 -1.99 -4.95 5.30
N THR A 101 -1.73 -4.33 6.46
CA THR A 101 -0.83 -3.17 6.56
C THR A 101 0.64 -3.57 6.65
N VAL A 102 0.97 -4.73 7.23
CA VAL A 102 2.37 -5.13 7.46
C VAL A 102 3.17 -5.28 6.18
N GLY A 103 2.53 -5.66 5.07
CA GLY A 103 3.18 -5.70 3.75
C GLY A 103 3.78 -4.33 3.36
N PHE A 104 3.07 -3.24 3.65
CA PHE A 104 3.51 -1.88 3.36
C PHE A 104 4.65 -1.38 4.25
N SER A 105 4.93 -2.09 5.35
CA SER A 105 5.98 -1.68 6.28
C SER A 105 7.41 -2.02 5.82
N ARG A 106 7.63 -2.56 4.61
CA ARG A 106 8.95 -2.83 3.99
C ARG A 106 10.05 -3.19 5.02
N ASP A 107 9.80 -4.23 5.82
CA ASP A 107 10.67 -4.64 6.93
C ASP A 107 10.79 -3.64 8.10
N GLY A 108 9.65 -3.25 8.69
CA GLY A 108 9.62 -2.45 9.93
C GLY A 108 9.80 -0.93 9.75
N LEU A 109 9.79 -0.46 8.51
CA LEU A 109 9.67 0.95 8.14
C LEU A 109 8.31 1.52 8.58
N ARG A 110 8.36 2.67 9.25
CA ARG A 110 7.19 3.44 9.67
C ARG A 110 7.48 4.93 9.52
N VAL A 111 6.49 5.68 9.07
CA VAL A 111 6.57 7.15 8.98
C VAL A 111 5.50 7.74 9.88
N LYS A 112 5.88 8.69 10.73
CA LYS A 112 4.94 9.42 11.60
C LYS A 112 5.19 10.90 11.54
N LEU A 113 4.13 11.67 11.78
CA LEU A 113 4.24 13.10 12.03
C LEU A 113 4.50 13.31 13.52
N GLU A 114 5.65 13.85 13.87
CA GLU A 114 5.97 14.31 15.22
C GLU A 114 5.95 15.85 15.26
N GLY A 115 5.54 16.41 16.39
CA GLY A 115 5.61 17.84 16.63
C GLY A 115 5.41 18.17 18.10
N HIS A 116 6.07 19.23 18.56
CA HIS A 116 5.78 19.84 19.85
C HIS A 116 4.81 21.00 19.64
N TYR A 117 3.69 21.00 20.36
CA TYR A 117 2.66 22.06 20.31
C TYR A 117 3.24 23.47 20.51
N ASN A 118 4.35 23.60 21.24
CA ASN A 118 4.98 24.88 21.55
C ASN A 118 5.80 25.49 20.40
N ASP A 119 6.32 24.67 19.47
CA ASP A 119 7.24 25.16 18.43
C ASP A 119 6.56 25.37 17.07
N PHE A 120 5.30 24.94 16.88
CA PHE A 120 4.56 24.99 15.60
C PHE A 120 5.30 24.38 14.40
N VAL A 121 6.30 23.53 14.66
CA VAL A 121 7.09 22.84 13.63
C VAL A 121 6.71 21.37 13.64
N LEU A 122 5.94 20.97 12.63
CA LEU A 122 5.63 19.56 12.36
C LEU A 122 6.75 18.95 11.52
N ARG A 123 7.26 17.79 11.93
CA ARG A 123 8.31 17.05 11.23
C ARG A 123 7.88 15.62 11.01
N TYR A 124 8.11 15.12 9.81
CA TYR A 124 7.96 13.70 9.54
C TYR A 124 9.20 12.96 10.02
N VAL A 125 8.97 11.87 10.74
CA VAL A 125 10.02 11.00 11.29
C VAL A 125 9.85 9.62 10.70
N ILE A 126 10.93 9.15 10.08
CA ILE A 126 11.05 7.81 9.53
C ILE A 126 11.72 6.95 10.59
N TYR A 127 11.03 5.90 11.03
CA TYR A 127 11.59 4.86 11.87
C TYR A 127 11.79 3.62 11.01
N TYR A 128 12.97 3.05 11.06
CA TYR A 128 13.29 1.80 10.40
C TYR A 128 13.81 0.85 11.47
N ASN A 129 13.07 -0.23 11.69
CA ASN A 129 13.42 -1.27 12.67
C ASN A 129 13.40 -2.61 11.93
N PRO A 130 14.47 -2.94 11.19
CA PRO A 130 14.55 -4.12 10.34
C PRO A 130 14.39 -5.40 11.16
N THR A 131 13.89 -6.46 10.52
CA THR A 131 13.83 -7.78 11.16
C THR A 131 15.20 -8.47 11.09
N ASP A 132 16.03 -8.11 10.11
CA ASP A 132 17.40 -8.61 10.01
C ASP A 132 18.28 -8.04 11.13
N PRO A 133 18.80 -8.87 12.04
CA PRO A 133 19.62 -8.41 13.16
C PRO A 133 20.98 -7.83 12.74
N ASN A 134 21.39 -7.99 11.49
CA ASN A 134 22.62 -7.38 10.96
C ASN A 134 22.44 -5.92 10.53
N LEU A 135 21.19 -5.44 10.44
CA LEU A 135 20.88 -4.06 10.10
C LEU A 135 20.59 -3.25 11.37
N GLU A 136 21.09 -2.02 11.41
CA GLU A 136 20.88 -1.14 12.56
C GLU A 136 19.51 -0.45 12.50
N ASP A 137 18.86 -0.36 13.67
CA ASP A 137 17.69 0.48 13.87
C ASP A 137 18.04 1.95 13.56
N MET A 138 17.15 2.62 12.83
CA MET A 138 17.37 3.99 12.42
C MET A 138 16.14 4.87 12.65
N THR A 139 16.37 6.08 13.16
CA THR A 139 15.35 7.13 13.26
C THR A 139 15.84 8.39 12.57
N VAL A 140 15.11 8.81 11.54
CA VAL A 140 15.50 9.93 10.66
C VAL A 140 14.43 11.00 10.74
N ARG A 141 14.82 12.21 11.16
CA ARG A 141 13.93 13.36 11.22
C ARG A 141 14.08 14.16 9.94
N LEU A 142 13.01 14.22 9.14
CA LEU A 142 12.99 15.02 7.94
C LEU A 142 12.95 16.52 8.27
N PRO A 143 13.39 17.39 7.35
CA PRO A 143 13.32 18.82 7.54
C PRO A 143 11.87 19.27 7.69
N PRO A 144 11.61 20.37 8.40
CA PRO A 144 10.25 20.87 8.57
C PRO A 144 9.65 21.33 7.23
N LEU A 145 8.37 21.05 7.02
CA LEU A 145 7.65 21.52 5.84
C LEU A 145 7.06 22.92 6.07
N PRO A 146 6.85 23.72 5.00
CA PRO A 146 6.15 25.00 5.12
C PRO A 146 4.76 24.84 5.74
N ARG A 147 4.29 25.82 6.51
CA ARG A 147 2.95 25.79 7.14
C ARG A 147 1.87 25.51 6.09
N GLY A 148 0.92 24.64 6.43
CA GLY A 148 -0.18 24.23 5.56
C GLY A 148 0.19 23.15 4.53
N SER A 149 1.45 22.71 4.46
CA SER A 149 1.85 21.60 3.59
C SER A 149 1.40 20.27 4.19
N GLN A 150 0.78 19.42 3.37
CA GLN A 150 0.41 18.05 3.73
C GLN A 150 1.05 17.08 2.75
N ILE A 151 1.80 16.08 3.22
CA ILE A 151 2.36 15.04 2.35
C ILE A 151 1.22 14.11 1.92
N GLN A 152 1.02 13.97 0.61
CA GLN A 152 0.07 13.02 0.01
C GLN A 152 0.74 11.68 -0.31
N SER A 153 2.01 11.70 -0.75
CA SER A 153 2.74 10.48 -1.09
C SER A 153 4.23 10.65 -0.85
N MET A 154 4.93 9.56 -0.57
CA MET A 154 6.36 9.54 -0.30
C MET A 154 6.98 8.31 -0.98
N ALA A 155 8.16 8.49 -1.55
CA ALA A 155 9.00 7.41 -2.05
C ALA A 155 10.43 7.64 -1.61
N MET A 156 11.20 6.56 -1.49
CA MET A 156 12.60 6.63 -1.06
C MET A 156 13.45 5.82 -2.03
N SER A 157 14.61 6.37 -2.37
CA SER A 157 15.58 5.69 -3.25
C SER A 157 16.10 4.38 -2.66
N SER A 158 16.22 4.30 -1.33
CA SER A 158 16.53 3.08 -0.61
C SER A 158 15.87 3.07 0.77
N LEU A 159 15.92 1.92 1.45
CA LEU A 159 15.64 1.87 2.88
C LEU A 159 16.69 2.68 3.65
N PRO A 160 16.35 3.25 4.81
CA PRO A 160 17.27 4.08 5.59
C PRO A 160 18.53 3.30 6.01
N ALA A 161 19.71 3.86 5.72
CA ALA A 161 21.02 3.33 6.12
C ALA A 161 22.00 4.51 6.33
N GLN A 162 22.94 4.39 7.28
CA GLN A 162 23.86 5.49 7.64
C GLN A 162 24.96 5.71 6.60
N ASP A 163 25.36 4.63 5.92
CA ASP A 163 26.49 4.57 4.99
C ASP A 163 26.10 4.87 3.54
N LYS A 164 24.82 5.15 3.27
CA LYS A 164 24.29 5.41 1.93
C LYS A 164 23.74 6.82 1.83
N ASP A 165 24.04 7.51 0.72
CA ASP A 165 23.30 8.70 0.35
C ASP A 165 21.99 8.25 -0.29
N TRP A 166 20.88 8.49 0.40
CA TRP A 166 19.54 8.18 -0.09
C TRP A 166 18.68 9.43 -0.06
N VAL A 167 17.86 9.54 -1.10
CA VAL A 167 16.92 10.63 -1.30
C VAL A 167 15.52 10.18 -0.89
N VAL A 168 14.81 11.08 -0.21
CA VAL A 168 13.38 11.03 0.05
C VAL A 168 12.69 12.03 -0.86
N ALA A 169 11.73 11.55 -1.63
CA ALA A 169 10.86 12.39 -2.43
C ALA A 169 9.47 12.43 -1.80
N VAL A 170 8.88 13.61 -1.72
CA VAL A 170 7.55 13.83 -1.15
C VAL A 170 6.68 14.61 -2.12
N LYS A 171 5.48 14.09 -2.36
CA LYS A 171 4.40 14.79 -3.05
C LYS A 171 3.56 15.51 -2.00
N LEU A 172 3.46 16.82 -2.10
CA LEU A 172 2.70 17.68 -1.20
C LEU A 172 1.35 18.06 -1.82
N SER A 173 0.39 18.43 -0.97
CA SER A 173 -0.85 19.08 -1.39
C SER A 173 -0.59 20.30 -2.29
N GLY A 174 -1.47 20.51 -3.27
CA GLY A 174 -1.31 21.56 -4.28
C GLY A 174 -0.34 21.20 -5.40
N SER A 175 -0.13 19.91 -5.69
CA SER A 175 0.69 19.42 -6.80
C SER A 175 2.13 19.91 -6.75
N ARG A 176 2.74 19.86 -5.57
CA ARG A 176 4.14 20.24 -5.34
C ARG A 176 4.99 19.00 -5.06
N LEU A 177 6.24 19.03 -5.49
CA LEU A 177 7.21 17.96 -5.30
C LEU A 177 8.46 18.50 -4.61
N SER A 178 8.95 17.78 -3.60
CA SER A 178 10.17 18.15 -2.90
C SER A 178 11.05 16.93 -2.68
N LEU A 179 12.36 17.13 -2.78
CA LEU A 179 13.38 16.14 -2.46
C LEU A 179 14.14 16.53 -1.20
N CYS A 180 14.62 15.53 -0.45
CA CYS A 180 15.52 15.74 0.67
C CYS A 180 16.54 14.60 0.74
N ARG A 181 17.81 14.95 0.96
CA ARG A 181 18.88 14.03 1.38
C ARG A 181 19.02 14.11 2.90
N PRO A 182 18.57 13.09 3.66
CA PRO A 182 18.49 13.21 5.12
C PRO A 182 19.84 13.34 5.82
N PHE A 183 20.88 12.68 5.32
CA PHE A 183 22.24 12.69 5.89
C PHE A 183 23.18 13.74 5.27
N GLY A 184 22.68 14.54 4.32
CA GLY A 184 23.42 15.64 3.67
C GLY A 184 23.04 17.01 4.23
N SER A 185 22.66 17.93 3.32
CA SER A 185 22.27 19.30 3.67
C SER A 185 21.02 19.41 4.55
N SER A 186 20.24 18.31 4.67
CA SER A 186 19.00 18.21 5.46
C SER A 186 18.05 19.40 5.20
N LYS A 187 17.88 19.74 3.92
CA LYS A 187 16.96 20.77 3.43
C LYS A 187 16.07 20.20 2.33
N TRP A 188 14.86 20.75 2.23
CA TRP A 188 13.96 20.48 1.12
C TRP A 188 14.42 21.23 -0.13
N ILE A 189 14.68 20.48 -1.19
CA ILE A 189 14.86 20.96 -2.55
C ILE A 189 13.47 20.95 -3.18
N ASN A 190 12.89 22.13 -3.44
CA ASN A 190 11.57 22.21 -4.06
C ASN A 190 11.74 22.17 -5.58
N ILE A 191 11.17 21.15 -6.20
CA ILE A 191 11.23 21.02 -7.65
C ILE A 191 10.20 21.99 -8.25
N LYS A 192 10.61 22.75 -9.26
CA LYS A 192 9.71 23.55 -10.10
C LYS A 192 8.88 22.60 -10.98
N ALA A 193 7.99 21.86 -10.34
CA ALA A 193 7.07 20.97 -11.01
C ALA A 193 5.86 21.77 -11.51
N MET A 194 5.43 21.46 -12.73
CA MET A 194 4.19 22.00 -13.28
C MET A 194 2.98 21.35 -12.58
N PRO A 195 2.09 22.11 -11.91
CA PRO A 195 0.99 21.54 -11.13
C PRO A 195 0.05 20.63 -11.93
N GLN A 196 -0.12 20.91 -13.24
CA GLN A 196 -0.96 20.11 -14.14
C GLN A 196 -0.43 18.70 -14.41
N CYS A 197 0.85 18.45 -14.10
CA CYS A 197 1.52 17.19 -14.39
C CYS A 197 1.52 16.20 -13.21
N ILE A 198 1.03 16.62 -12.04
CA ILE A 198 1.03 15.78 -10.84
C ILE A 198 -0.40 15.35 -10.55
N ASN A 199 -0.69 14.06 -10.70
CA ASN A 199 -1.98 13.53 -10.28
C ASN A 199 -2.06 13.51 -8.73
N PRO A 200 -3.02 14.23 -8.12
CA PRO A 200 -3.13 14.33 -6.66
C PRO A 200 -3.42 12.97 -6.00
N LEU A 201 -4.01 12.03 -6.73
CA LEU A 201 -4.45 10.73 -6.21
C LEU A 201 -3.47 9.58 -6.50
N SER A 202 -2.50 9.77 -7.41
CA SER A 202 -1.54 8.73 -7.79
C SER A 202 -0.31 8.70 -6.87
N SER A 203 0.28 7.53 -6.63
CA SER A 203 1.46 7.41 -5.77
C SER A 203 2.75 7.83 -6.49
N LEU A 204 3.68 8.41 -5.72
CA LEU A 204 5.08 8.56 -6.11
C LEU A 204 5.77 7.19 -6.02
N MET A 205 6.68 6.91 -6.94
CA MET A 205 7.45 5.66 -6.99
C MET A 205 8.91 5.97 -7.34
N PHE A 206 9.85 5.21 -6.79
CA PHE A 206 11.26 5.25 -7.18
C PHE A 206 11.63 3.99 -7.96
N SER A 207 12.15 4.16 -9.17
CA SER A 207 12.72 3.08 -9.96
C SER A 207 14.17 2.84 -9.58
N LYS A 208 14.48 1.65 -9.06
CA LYS A 208 15.85 1.23 -8.75
C LYS A 208 16.64 0.97 -10.02
N LYS A 209 16.00 0.44 -11.06
CA LYS A 209 16.63 0.22 -12.36
C LYS A 209 17.06 1.53 -13.01
N ASP A 210 16.19 2.54 -12.98
CA ASP A 210 16.42 3.80 -13.70
C ASP A 210 17.03 4.91 -12.82
N GLN A 211 17.13 4.68 -11.50
CA GLN A 211 17.57 5.65 -10.49
C GLN A 211 16.79 6.97 -10.56
N ARG A 212 15.47 6.87 -10.76
CA ARG A 212 14.57 8.00 -11.01
C ARG A 212 13.29 7.87 -10.21
N PHE A 213 12.72 9.00 -9.82
CA PHE A 213 11.36 9.06 -9.29
C PHE A 213 10.35 9.24 -10.43
N TYR A 214 9.25 8.52 -10.36
CA TYR A 214 8.16 8.56 -11.32
C TYR A 214 6.84 8.95 -10.66
N ILE A 215 6.08 9.79 -11.37
CA ILE A 215 4.72 10.17 -11.00
C ILE A 215 3.84 10.08 -12.25
N PRO A 216 2.77 9.27 -12.24
CA PRO A 216 1.77 9.29 -13.30
C PRO A 216 1.07 10.66 -13.37
N THR A 217 0.96 11.20 -14.58
CA THR A 217 0.19 12.43 -14.82
C THR A 217 -1.33 12.15 -14.73
N PRO A 218 -2.17 13.18 -14.55
CA PRO A 218 -3.61 13.01 -14.71
C PRO A 218 -3.94 12.40 -16.08
N GLY A 219 -4.79 11.36 -16.09
CA GLY A 219 -5.07 10.61 -17.32
C GLY A 219 -4.13 9.42 -17.57
N GLY A 220 -2.97 9.35 -16.90
CA GLY A 220 -2.12 8.17 -16.87
C GLY A 220 -1.50 7.78 -18.22
N ASN A 221 -1.31 8.77 -19.11
CA ASN A 221 -0.69 8.62 -20.43
C ASN A 221 0.74 9.17 -20.48
N LEU A 222 1.18 9.89 -19.44
CA LEU A 222 2.56 10.36 -19.32
C LEU A 222 3.07 10.01 -17.92
N LEU A 223 4.38 9.83 -17.79
CA LEU A 223 5.09 9.79 -16.52
C LEU A 223 5.94 11.05 -16.40
N CYS A 224 5.74 11.78 -15.31
CA CYS A 224 6.70 12.77 -14.85
C CYS A 224 7.88 12.02 -14.21
N SER A 225 9.08 12.28 -14.71
CA SER A 225 10.33 11.62 -14.38
C SER A 225 11.28 12.63 -13.75
N LEU A 226 11.85 12.27 -12.61
CA LEU A 226 12.77 13.11 -11.87
C LEU A 226 14.04 12.34 -11.55
N ASP A 227 15.18 12.89 -11.93
CA ASP A 227 16.48 12.34 -11.57
C ASP A 227 16.70 12.41 -10.05
N ILE A 228 17.38 11.41 -9.48
CA ILE A 228 17.75 11.40 -8.06
C ILE A 228 18.64 12.59 -7.69
N ASP A 229 19.44 13.09 -8.64
CA ASP A 229 20.36 14.21 -8.47
C ASP A 229 19.79 15.56 -8.91
N CYS A 230 18.46 15.62 -9.07
CA CYS A 230 17.74 16.82 -9.46
C CYS A 230 17.89 17.98 -8.45
N ASN A 231 18.08 19.19 -8.99
CA ASN A 231 18.21 20.46 -8.28
C ASN A 231 16.96 21.35 -8.46
N GLU A 232 16.91 22.50 -7.78
CA GLU A 232 15.74 23.39 -7.81
C GLU A 232 15.44 24.01 -9.19
N ASP A 233 16.45 24.11 -10.04
CA ASP A 233 16.35 24.69 -11.39
C ASP A 233 16.11 23.65 -12.49
N ASP A 234 16.24 22.36 -12.16
CA ASP A 234 16.03 21.28 -13.10
C ASP A 234 14.52 21.08 -13.34
N LEU A 235 14.15 20.86 -14.60
CA LEU A 235 12.78 20.60 -15.00
C LEU A 235 12.53 19.09 -15.06
N PRO A 236 11.37 18.59 -14.59
CA PRO A 236 11.01 17.20 -14.77
C PRO A 236 10.94 16.80 -16.25
N GLU A 237 11.40 15.59 -16.55
CA GLU A 237 11.26 14.97 -17.86
C GLU A 237 9.89 14.30 -17.97
N PHE A 238 9.38 14.17 -19.20
CA PHE A 238 8.12 13.47 -19.48
C PHE A 238 8.38 12.27 -20.36
N ILE A 239 7.82 11.14 -19.97
CA ILE A 239 7.87 9.89 -20.72
C ILE A 239 6.44 9.56 -21.15
N GLU A 240 6.23 9.38 -22.45
CA GLU A 240 4.94 9.00 -23.00
C GLU A 240 4.67 7.51 -22.78
N LEU A 241 3.44 7.20 -22.38
CA LEU A 241 2.96 5.83 -22.23
C LEU A 241 2.03 5.53 -23.39
N GLU A 242 2.55 4.81 -24.37
CA GLU A 242 1.74 4.26 -25.45
C GLU A 242 1.09 2.96 -25.00
N PHE A 243 -0.19 2.77 -25.31
CA PHE A 243 -0.93 1.57 -24.92
C PHE A 243 -1.23 0.72 -26.14
N ASP A 244 -0.86 -0.55 -26.09
CA ASP A 244 -1.22 -1.52 -27.11
C ASP A 244 -2.75 -1.69 -27.21
N ASP A 245 -3.19 -2.16 -28.38
CA ASP A 245 -4.59 -2.47 -28.63
C ASP A 245 -5.15 -3.42 -27.55
N LEU A 246 -6.19 -2.94 -26.86
CA LEU A 246 -6.86 -3.76 -25.86
C LEU A 246 -7.61 -4.93 -26.52
N PRO A 247 -7.64 -6.12 -25.90
CA PRO A 247 -8.52 -7.19 -26.34
C PRO A 247 -9.99 -6.74 -26.32
N LYS A 248 -10.80 -7.21 -27.30
CA LYS A 248 -12.24 -6.85 -27.42
C LYS A 248 -13.05 -7.05 -26.12
N SER A 249 -12.74 -8.10 -25.36
CA SER A 249 -13.39 -8.38 -24.06
C SER A 249 -13.12 -7.28 -23.03
N VAL A 250 -11.95 -6.65 -23.08
CA VAL A 250 -11.49 -5.64 -22.13
C VAL A 250 -12.15 -4.28 -22.40
N PHE A 251 -12.47 -3.96 -23.65
CA PHE A 251 -13.23 -2.74 -23.98
C PHE A 251 -14.59 -2.68 -23.28
N LYS A 252 -15.31 -3.81 -23.23
CA LYS A 252 -16.58 -3.88 -22.49
C LYS A 252 -16.35 -3.62 -21.01
N GLU A 253 -15.32 -4.24 -20.44
CA GLU A 253 -14.96 -4.04 -19.04
C GLU A 253 -14.52 -2.61 -18.71
N LEU A 254 -13.92 -1.89 -19.66
CA LEU A 254 -13.54 -0.49 -19.52
C LEU A 254 -14.77 0.43 -19.56
N ALA A 255 -15.76 0.10 -20.40
CA ALA A 255 -17.04 0.82 -20.43
C ALA A 255 -17.78 0.70 -19.09
N ASP A 256 -17.75 -0.49 -18.46
CA ASP A 256 -18.37 -0.75 -17.16
C ASP A 256 -17.78 0.12 -16.02
N VAL A 257 -16.53 0.58 -16.15
CA VAL A 257 -15.85 1.43 -15.14
C VAL A 257 -15.61 2.85 -15.64
N SER A 258 -16.27 3.27 -16.72
CA SER A 258 -16.06 4.59 -17.35
C SER A 258 -16.50 5.76 -16.47
N SER A 259 -17.48 5.56 -15.58
CA SER A 259 -17.94 6.53 -14.58
C SER A 259 -17.14 6.48 -13.28
N CYS A 260 -16.31 5.46 -13.08
CA CYS A 260 -15.52 5.32 -11.87
C CYS A 260 -14.41 6.38 -11.83
N SER A 261 -14.10 6.84 -10.63
CA SER A 261 -12.83 7.53 -10.40
C SER A 261 -11.66 6.57 -10.60
N ARG A 262 -10.50 7.11 -10.96
CA ARG A 262 -9.33 6.30 -11.29
C ARG A 262 -8.05 6.90 -10.72
N THR A 263 -7.23 6.03 -10.13
CA THR A 263 -5.85 6.35 -9.76
C THR A 263 -4.89 5.45 -10.53
N ASP A 264 -3.71 5.97 -10.84
CA ASP A 264 -2.70 5.30 -11.64
C ASP A 264 -1.46 5.08 -10.74
N HIS A 265 -0.95 3.86 -10.66
CA HIS A 265 0.17 3.51 -9.77
C HIS A 265 1.24 2.74 -10.53
N LEU A 266 2.42 3.33 -10.68
CA LEU A 266 3.57 2.66 -11.28
C LEU A 266 4.27 1.80 -10.22
N VAL A 267 4.68 0.60 -10.60
CA VAL A 267 5.31 -0.39 -9.72
C VAL A 267 6.45 -1.08 -10.46
N GLU A 268 7.58 -1.27 -9.79
CA GLU A 268 8.72 -2.06 -10.29
C GLU A 268 8.78 -3.41 -9.57
N SER A 269 8.91 -4.47 -10.35
CA SER A 269 9.14 -5.81 -9.83
C SER A 269 10.57 -5.97 -9.28
N PRO A 270 10.86 -7.02 -8.50
CA PRO A 270 12.23 -7.35 -8.11
C PRO A 270 13.20 -7.57 -9.28
N THR A 271 12.69 -7.87 -10.47
CA THR A 271 13.49 -8.07 -11.69
C THR A 271 13.66 -6.79 -12.52
N GLY A 272 13.13 -5.65 -12.05
CA GLY A 272 13.17 -4.38 -12.78
C GLY A 272 12.11 -4.22 -13.87
N GLN A 273 11.10 -5.11 -13.89
CA GLN A 273 9.97 -5.02 -14.80
C GLN A 273 8.97 -3.99 -14.27
N LEU A 274 8.55 -3.05 -15.11
CA LEU A 274 7.57 -2.03 -14.73
C LEU A 274 6.13 -2.49 -15.03
N PHE A 275 5.23 -2.15 -14.12
CA PHE A 275 3.79 -2.34 -14.23
C PHE A 275 3.06 -1.04 -13.89
N LEU A 276 2.11 -0.61 -14.72
CA LEU A 276 1.15 0.44 -14.39
C LEU A 276 -0.16 -0.20 -13.97
N VAL A 277 -0.56 0.07 -12.73
CA VAL A 277 -1.81 -0.40 -12.15
C VAL A 277 -2.82 0.75 -12.16
N LYS A 278 -3.89 0.58 -12.94
CA LYS A 278 -5.05 1.48 -12.93
C LYS A 278 -6.07 0.95 -11.93
N TRP A 279 -6.32 1.70 -10.87
CA TRP A 279 -7.27 1.36 -9.81
C TRP A 279 -8.55 2.18 -9.98
N TYR A 280 -9.67 1.49 -10.19
CA TYR A 280 -10.99 2.08 -10.39
C TYR A 280 -11.86 1.92 -9.14
N GLY A 281 -12.44 3.02 -8.70
CA GLY A 281 -13.35 3.04 -7.58
C GLY A 281 -14.55 3.96 -7.81
N GLU A 282 -15.66 3.62 -7.17
CA GLU A 282 -16.93 4.33 -7.25
C GLU A 282 -17.33 4.82 -5.86
N ASP A 283 -17.88 6.03 -5.78
CA ASP A 283 -18.45 6.56 -4.54
C ASP A 283 -19.91 6.10 -4.43
N LEU A 284 -20.23 5.41 -3.33
CA LEU A 284 -21.59 5.03 -2.99
C LEU A 284 -22.12 5.98 -1.91
N ASP A 285 -23.37 6.41 -2.09
CA ASP A 285 -24.12 7.12 -1.07
C ASP A 285 -24.73 6.11 -0.10
N ASP A 286 -24.36 6.17 1.17
CA ASP A 286 -25.11 5.51 2.23
C ASP A 286 -26.24 6.46 2.68
N TYR A 287 -27.49 6.11 2.36
CA TYR A 287 -28.67 6.83 2.80
C TYR A 287 -29.11 6.26 4.14
N ASP A 288 -28.67 6.88 5.23
CA ASP A 288 -29.29 6.65 6.54
C ASP A 288 -30.67 7.34 6.51
N ASP A 289 -31.75 6.56 6.35
CA ASP A 289 -33.12 7.07 6.16
C ASP A 289 -33.63 7.86 7.39
N ASP A 290 -32.99 7.65 8.55
CA ASP A 290 -33.36 8.26 9.83
C ASP A 290 -32.57 9.55 10.20
N ASP A 291 -31.42 9.85 9.58
CA ASP A 291 -30.66 11.09 9.87
C ASP A 291 -30.10 11.76 8.60
N LYS A 292 -30.87 12.70 8.05
CA LYS A 292 -30.54 13.52 6.86
C LYS A 292 -29.24 14.36 6.99
N ARG A 293 -28.50 14.28 8.10
CA ARG A 293 -27.29 15.07 8.35
C ARG A 293 -25.95 14.35 8.12
N SER A 294 -25.93 13.04 7.92
CA SER A 294 -24.67 12.29 7.81
C SER A 294 -24.58 11.50 6.50
N ARG A 295 -24.45 12.19 5.36
CA ARG A 295 -24.03 11.54 4.10
C ARG A 295 -22.59 11.07 4.23
N ILE A 296 -22.38 9.78 4.48
CA ILE A 296 -21.03 9.18 4.39
C ILE A 296 -20.85 8.72 2.95
N LEU A 297 -20.06 9.47 2.16
CA LEU A 297 -19.62 8.99 0.86
C LEU A 297 -18.63 7.84 1.07
N MET A 298 -18.96 6.66 0.55
CA MET A 298 -18.15 5.46 0.71
C MET A 298 -17.50 5.11 -0.62
N HIS A 299 -16.20 5.33 -0.70
CA HIS A 299 -15.42 4.95 -1.86
C HIS A 299 -15.19 3.43 -1.87
N VAL A 300 -15.66 2.75 -2.91
CA VAL A 300 -15.58 1.29 -3.06
C VAL A 300 -14.80 0.90 -4.31
N THR A 301 -13.83 0.03 -4.12
CA THR A 301 -12.99 -0.53 -5.18
C THR A 301 -13.80 -1.45 -6.08
N LYS A 302 -13.82 -1.13 -7.37
CA LYS A 302 -14.53 -1.92 -8.38
C LYS A 302 -13.60 -2.83 -9.16
N LYS A 303 -12.45 -2.31 -9.60
CA LYS A 303 -11.61 -3.01 -10.55
C LYS A 303 -10.17 -2.51 -10.55
N PHE A 304 -9.27 -3.42 -10.92
CA PHE A 304 -7.92 -3.09 -11.32
C PHE A 304 -7.68 -3.50 -12.77
N MET A 305 -6.85 -2.74 -13.46
CA MET A 305 -6.26 -3.11 -14.74
C MET A 305 -4.75 -2.94 -14.66
N VAL A 306 -4.00 -3.90 -15.17
CA VAL A 306 -2.55 -3.91 -15.11
C VAL A 306 -1.99 -3.86 -16.51
N PHE A 307 -1.01 -2.99 -16.70
CA PHE A 307 -0.26 -2.88 -17.95
C PHE A 307 1.21 -3.12 -17.64
N ARG A 308 1.82 -4.08 -18.34
CA ARG A 308 3.23 -4.40 -18.24
C ARG A 308 3.99 -3.57 -19.28
N ALA A 309 5.05 -2.88 -18.87
CA ALA A 309 5.91 -2.18 -19.81
C ALA A 309 6.62 -3.18 -20.74
N ASN A 310 6.70 -2.87 -22.03
CA ASN A 310 7.49 -3.65 -22.95
C ASN A 310 8.99 -3.51 -22.63
N GLU A 311 9.78 -4.55 -22.92
CA GLU A 311 11.24 -4.54 -22.71
C GLU A 311 11.96 -3.62 -23.72
N GLU A 312 11.41 -3.52 -24.93
CA GLU A 312 11.84 -2.60 -25.98
C GLU A 312 11.16 -1.24 -25.77
N SER A 313 11.73 -0.39 -24.92
CA SER A 313 11.23 0.97 -24.70
C SER A 313 12.29 2.01 -25.07
N ASP A 314 11.88 3.08 -25.74
CA ASP A 314 12.70 4.29 -25.92
C ASP A 314 12.89 4.98 -24.55
N LYS A 315 13.88 5.88 -24.48
CA LYS A 315 14.11 6.75 -23.32
C LYS A 315 12.91 7.63 -23.02
N PHE A 316 12.20 8.10 -24.04
CA PHE A 316 11.08 9.05 -23.91
C PHE A 316 9.70 8.42 -24.07
N GLU A 317 9.63 7.14 -24.40
CA GLU A 317 8.39 6.46 -24.71
C GLU A 317 8.42 5.03 -24.20
N LYS A 318 7.33 4.60 -23.55
CA LYS A 318 7.17 3.25 -23.03
C LYS A 318 5.86 2.66 -23.52
N THR A 319 5.94 1.61 -24.31
CA THR A 319 4.78 0.81 -24.67
C THR A 319 4.30 -0.01 -23.47
N MET A 320 3.01 0.05 -23.18
CA MET A 320 2.34 -0.55 -22.03
C MET A 320 1.31 -1.57 -22.50
N ILE A 321 1.57 -2.84 -22.22
CA ILE A 321 0.78 -3.97 -22.72
C ILE A 321 -0.16 -4.44 -21.62
N TYR A 322 -1.47 -4.46 -21.90
CA TYR A 322 -2.45 -4.99 -20.95
C TYR A 322 -2.14 -6.45 -20.59
N THR A 323 -2.20 -6.78 -19.30
CA THR A 323 -2.01 -8.15 -18.82
C THR A 323 -2.96 -8.49 -17.68
N GLU A 324 -3.42 -9.75 -17.68
CA GLU A 324 -4.18 -10.38 -16.59
C GLU A 324 -3.31 -11.40 -15.82
N ASP A 325 -2.02 -11.49 -16.19
CA ASP A 325 -1.06 -12.42 -15.60
C ASP A 325 0.28 -11.71 -15.32
N ILE A 326 0.61 -11.60 -14.03
CA ILE A 326 1.89 -11.11 -13.53
C ILE A 326 2.77 -12.26 -12.98
N GLY A 327 2.38 -13.52 -13.19
CA GLY A 327 3.10 -14.71 -12.78
C GLY A 327 3.10 -14.92 -11.26
N ASP A 328 4.27 -15.26 -10.70
CA ASP A 328 4.46 -15.44 -9.26
C ASP A 328 4.44 -14.12 -8.47
N LEU A 329 4.10 -12.98 -9.08
CA LEU A 329 4.14 -11.69 -8.39
C LEU A 329 2.84 -11.39 -7.62
N CYS A 330 2.98 -10.62 -6.55
CA CYS A 330 1.91 -9.88 -5.89
C CYS A 330 2.23 -8.38 -5.94
N ILE A 331 1.21 -7.55 -6.13
CA ILE A 331 1.36 -6.09 -6.08
C ILE A 331 0.60 -5.56 -4.87
N PHE A 332 1.21 -4.60 -4.16
CA PHE A 332 0.62 -3.91 -3.03
C PHE A 332 0.39 -2.45 -3.38
N VAL A 333 -0.86 -2.00 -3.30
CA VAL A 333 -1.28 -0.62 -3.61
C VAL A 333 -2.06 -0.04 -2.43
N GLY A 334 -1.78 1.19 -2.02
CA GLY A 334 -2.47 1.79 -0.89
C GLY A 334 -1.60 2.79 -0.17
N HIS A 335 -1.23 2.53 1.09
CA HIS A 335 -0.56 3.47 1.99
C HIS A 335 0.94 3.76 1.69
N SER A 336 1.33 4.11 0.46
CA SER A 336 2.58 4.81 0.06
C SER A 336 2.89 4.57 -1.43
N GLU A 337 4.15 4.70 -1.83
CA GLU A 337 4.77 3.96 -2.94
C GLU A 337 4.25 2.52 -3.00
N ALA A 338 3.59 2.20 -4.12
CA ALA A 338 3.19 0.84 -4.43
C ALA A 338 4.43 -0.02 -4.71
N PHE A 339 4.38 -1.29 -4.32
CA PHE A 339 5.53 -2.19 -4.46
C PHE A 339 5.10 -3.58 -4.87
N CYS A 340 6.07 -4.35 -5.37
CA CYS A 340 5.85 -5.70 -5.88
C CYS A 340 6.82 -6.68 -5.23
N VAL A 341 6.33 -7.87 -4.89
CA VAL A 341 7.12 -8.96 -4.32
C VAL A 341 6.71 -10.29 -4.96
N PRO A 342 7.59 -11.31 -4.98
CA PRO A 342 7.19 -12.66 -5.36
C PRO A 342 6.27 -13.24 -4.27
N ALA A 343 5.16 -13.86 -4.66
CA ALA A 343 4.27 -14.58 -3.76
C ALA A 343 5.04 -15.70 -3.03
N SER A 344 6.00 -16.33 -3.71
CA SER A 344 6.90 -17.32 -3.12
C SER A 344 7.79 -16.78 -1.98
N SER A 345 7.90 -15.46 -1.80
CA SER A 345 8.72 -14.86 -0.74
C SER A 345 8.05 -14.90 0.64
N SER A 346 6.74 -15.18 0.73
CA SER A 346 6.05 -15.27 2.01
C SER A 346 4.87 -16.24 1.98
N LEU A 347 4.73 -17.01 3.06
CA LEU A 347 3.64 -17.98 3.18
C LEU A 347 2.28 -17.28 3.24
N GLY A 348 1.36 -17.71 2.38
CA GLY A 348 -0.01 -17.17 2.30
C GLY A 348 -0.19 -16.04 1.29
N LEU A 349 0.88 -15.55 0.66
CA LEU A 349 0.71 -14.71 -0.52
C LEU A 349 0.18 -15.54 -1.68
N LYS A 350 -0.81 -14.99 -2.38
CA LYS A 350 -1.40 -15.60 -3.56
C LYS A 350 -0.79 -14.97 -4.82
N PRO A 351 -0.18 -15.76 -5.72
CA PRO A 351 0.38 -15.23 -6.96
C PRO A 351 -0.73 -14.62 -7.84
N ASN A 352 -0.33 -13.75 -8.75
CA ASN A 352 -1.22 -13.05 -9.68
C ASN A 352 -2.34 -12.24 -8.99
N CYS A 353 -2.04 -11.61 -7.85
CA CYS A 353 -3.01 -10.85 -7.07
C CYS A 353 -2.50 -9.45 -6.71
N ILE A 354 -3.45 -8.53 -6.51
CA ILE A 354 -3.23 -7.18 -6.00
C ILE A 354 -3.83 -7.09 -4.60
N TYR A 355 -3.01 -6.75 -3.61
CA TYR A 355 -3.44 -6.46 -2.24
C TYR A 355 -3.60 -4.96 -2.10
N PHE A 356 -4.77 -4.50 -1.71
CA PHE A 356 -5.05 -3.07 -1.61
C PHE A 356 -5.56 -2.66 -0.23
N VAL A 357 -5.16 -1.46 0.18
CA VAL A 357 -5.53 -0.82 1.45
C VAL A 357 -5.78 0.67 1.23
N GLY A 358 -6.53 1.31 2.13
CA GLY A 358 -6.89 2.71 2.03
C GLY A 358 -8.38 2.88 2.27
N TYR A 359 -9.12 3.27 1.22
CA TYR A 359 -10.59 3.35 1.25
C TYR A 359 -11.27 2.01 1.48
N ASN A 360 -10.67 0.92 0.99
CA ASN A 360 -11.11 -0.44 1.24
C ASN A 360 -9.89 -1.31 1.48
N PHE A 361 -10.06 -2.35 2.29
CA PHE A 361 -9.08 -3.41 2.45
C PHE A 361 -9.56 -4.61 1.63
N GLY A 362 -8.65 -5.19 0.84
CA GLY A 362 -9.05 -6.30 0.01
C GLY A 362 -7.95 -6.89 -0.86
N VAL A 363 -8.35 -7.90 -1.63
CA VAL A 363 -7.49 -8.62 -2.57
C VAL A 363 -8.22 -8.77 -3.89
N TYR A 364 -7.56 -8.36 -4.97
CA TYR A 364 -8.02 -8.52 -6.34
C TYR A 364 -7.25 -9.65 -7.01
N ASP A 365 -7.95 -10.70 -7.43
CA ASP A 365 -7.37 -11.79 -8.22
C ASP A 365 -7.45 -11.44 -9.70
N LEU A 366 -6.30 -11.28 -10.37
CA LEU A 366 -6.25 -10.91 -11.78
C LEU A 366 -6.78 -12.04 -12.69
N THR A 367 -6.60 -13.30 -12.28
CA THR A 367 -7.01 -14.49 -13.03
C THR A 367 -8.52 -14.61 -13.10
N THR A 368 -9.19 -14.48 -11.95
CA THR A 368 -10.65 -14.61 -11.87
C THR A 368 -11.37 -13.26 -12.00
N LYS A 369 -10.61 -12.16 -11.99
CA LYS A 369 -11.10 -10.78 -11.94
C LYS A 369 -12.01 -10.52 -10.74
N THR A 370 -11.79 -11.25 -9.65
CA THR A 370 -12.61 -11.18 -8.44
C THR A 370 -12.04 -10.14 -7.48
N CYS A 371 -12.82 -9.11 -7.19
CA CYS A 371 -12.52 -8.15 -6.13
C CYS A 371 -13.07 -8.69 -4.81
N THR A 372 -12.20 -9.05 -3.87
CA THR A 372 -12.60 -9.41 -2.51
C THR A 372 -12.37 -8.24 -1.57
N THR A 373 -13.43 -7.71 -0.95
CA THR A 373 -13.37 -6.60 0.01
C THR A 373 -13.77 -7.06 1.42
N PHE A 374 -13.10 -6.51 2.43
CA PHE A 374 -13.39 -6.82 3.84
C PHE A 374 -14.29 -5.74 4.45
N HIS A 375 -15.33 -6.15 5.17
CA HIS A 375 -16.34 -5.29 5.80
C HIS A 375 -16.47 -5.58 7.29
N LYS A 376 -17.05 -4.61 8.01
CA LYS A 376 -17.53 -4.74 9.39
C LYS A 376 -18.96 -5.26 9.40
N GLU A 377 -19.47 -5.64 10.58
CA GLU A 377 -20.85 -6.16 10.74
C GLU A 377 -21.93 -5.27 10.10
N ASP A 378 -21.77 -3.95 10.12
CA ASP A 378 -22.71 -2.99 9.53
C ASP A 378 -22.54 -2.80 8.00
N ASP A 379 -21.92 -3.76 7.30
CA ASP A 379 -21.57 -3.71 5.86
C ASP A 379 -20.66 -2.52 5.46
N VAL A 380 -20.02 -1.90 6.44
CA VAL A 380 -19.06 -0.80 6.21
C VAL A 380 -17.69 -1.39 5.84
N PRO A 381 -17.08 -1.04 4.68
CA PRO A 381 -15.75 -1.51 4.32
C PRO A 381 -14.73 -1.13 5.38
N ILE A 382 -13.85 -2.09 5.69
CA ILE A 382 -12.66 -1.83 6.47
C ILE A 382 -11.81 -0.84 5.68
N ARG A 383 -11.52 0.29 6.33
CA ARG A 383 -10.77 1.39 5.75
C ARG A 383 -9.77 1.93 6.75
N LYS A 384 -8.65 2.42 6.24
CA LYS A 384 -7.63 3.13 6.98
C LYS A 384 -7.20 4.28 6.10
N LEU A 385 -7.39 5.50 6.59
CA LEU A 385 -7.07 6.74 5.86
C LEU A 385 -5.89 7.47 6.49
N ASP A 386 -5.26 6.85 7.50
CA ASP A 386 -4.05 7.36 8.13
C ASP A 386 -2.91 7.47 7.11
N PHE A 387 -2.04 8.46 7.35
CA PHE A 387 -0.89 8.76 6.50
C PHE A 387 -0.12 7.49 6.08
N PRO A 388 0.28 7.38 4.79
CA PRO A 388 0.23 8.43 3.76
C PRO A 388 -1.17 8.68 3.18
N TYR A 389 -1.51 9.97 3.07
CA TYR A 389 -2.86 10.50 2.85
C TYR A 389 -3.27 10.42 1.38
N TRP A 390 -4.37 9.74 1.08
CA TRP A 390 -5.03 9.86 -0.21
C TRP A 390 -6.02 11.02 -0.05
N PRO A 391 -5.94 12.10 -0.84
CA PRO A 391 -7.01 13.08 -0.80
C PRO A 391 -8.31 12.35 -1.18
N SER A 392 -9.39 12.57 -0.42
CA SER A 392 -10.72 12.15 -0.88
C SER A 392 -10.90 12.62 -2.32
N PRO A 393 -11.46 11.81 -3.23
CA PRO A 393 -11.76 12.22 -4.61
C PRO A 393 -12.46 13.59 -4.68
N ASN A 394 -13.17 13.98 -3.61
CA ASN A 394 -13.94 15.22 -3.52
C ASN A 394 -13.38 16.30 -2.58
N PHE A 395 -12.11 16.23 -2.14
CA PHE A 395 -11.52 17.33 -1.36
C PHE A 395 -11.12 18.49 -2.29
N SER A 396 -12.12 19.26 -2.75
CA SER A 396 -11.91 20.66 -3.11
C SER A 396 -11.53 21.41 -1.84
N PRO A 397 -10.35 22.07 -1.76
CA PRO A 397 -10.06 22.94 -0.63
C PRO A 397 -11.06 24.09 -0.67
N MET A 398 -12.03 24.10 0.25
CA MET A 398 -12.75 25.34 0.53
C MET A 398 -11.69 26.36 0.95
N ALA A 399 -11.60 27.44 0.18
CA ALA A 399 -10.80 28.59 0.56
C ALA A 399 -11.22 29.04 1.97
N PRO A 400 -10.27 29.36 2.86
CA PRO A 400 -10.63 30.01 4.11
C PRO A 400 -11.21 31.38 3.77
N ASN A 401 -12.45 31.63 4.21
CA ASN A 401 -13.04 32.97 4.25
C ASN A 401 -12.25 33.90 5.16
#